data_AF-A0A1Q9GI87-F1
#
_entry.id   AF-A0A1Q9GI87-F1
#
_cell.length_a   1.000
_cell.length_b   1.000
_cell.length_c   1.000
_cell.angle_alpha   90.00
_cell.angle_beta   90.00
_cell.angle_gamma   90.00
#
_symmetry.space_group_name_H-M   'P 1'
#
loop_
_entity.id
_entity.type
_entity.pdbx_description
1 polymer ?
#
loop_
_entity_poly.entity_id
_entity_poly.type
_entity_poly.pdbx_seq_one_letter_code
_entity_poly.pdbx_strand_id
1 'polypeptide(L)'
;MYDAYSQFKEKLGGQDLPPMLVDYEEEIRSYPVWVACAGEHLVGGLILVFSETYTTIANVAVHPDFQGHGLGRGLIEFAQKQAELRGHNEIRLVTHSGMSENITLYSHLGWKEYERSENKVFMTKLL
;
A
#
# COMPACT_ATOMS: atom_id res chain seq x y z
N MET A 1 3.13 11.64 0.45
CA MET A 1 2.24 10.64 1.07
C MET A 1 1.08 11.28 1.81
N TYR A 2 1.32 12.32 2.63
CA TYR A 2 0.29 13.02 3.41
C TYR A 2 -1.00 13.36 2.62
N ASP A 3 -0.88 13.94 1.42
CA ASP A 3 -2.05 14.34 0.61
C ASP A 3 -2.89 13.17 0.08
N ALA A 4 -2.30 11.97 -0.04
CA ALA A 4 -3.04 10.77 -0.42
C ALA A 4 -3.90 10.24 0.74
N TYR A 5 -3.54 10.58 1.99
CA TYR A 5 -4.21 10.10 3.19
C TYR A 5 -5.14 11.14 3.85
N SER A 6 -4.97 12.43 3.54
CA SER A 6 -5.77 13.53 4.08
C SER A 6 -7.27 13.35 3.86
N GLN A 7 -7.67 12.82 2.70
CA GLN A 7 -9.08 12.54 2.36
C GLN A 7 -9.72 11.44 3.22
N PHE A 8 -8.92 10.57 3.83
CA PHE A 8 -9.41 9.50 4.70
C PHE A 8 -9.53 9.92 6.17
N LYS A 9 -8.88 11.02 6.58
CA LYS A 9 -8.94 11.54 7.95
C LYS A 9 -10.35 12.01 8.34
N GLU A 10 -11.06 12.64 7.39
CA GLU A 10 -12.47 13.04 7.58
C GLU A 10 -13.39 11.83 7.69
N LYS A 11 -13.14 10.76 6.93
CA LYS A 11 -13.95 9.52 6.94
C LYS A 11 -13.80 8.70 8.23
N LEU A 12 -12.66 8.78 8.92
CA LEU A 12 -12.37 8.01 10.14
C LEU A 12 -12.65 8.80 11.43
N GLY A 13 -13.41 9.89 11.36
CA GLY A 13 -13.80 10.65 12.54
C GLY A 13 -12.61 11.30 13.27
N GLY A 14 -11.53 11.62 12.56
CA GLY A 14 -10.36 12.27 13.14
C GLY A 14 -9.36 11.33 13.82
N GLN A 15 -9.49 10.01 13.68
CA GLN A 15 -8.42 9.08 14.10
C GLN A 15 -7.19 9.23 13.20
N ASP A 16 -6.01 9.26 13.82
CA ASP A 16 -4.75 9.34 13.10
C ASP A 16 -4.51 8.04 12.32
N LEU A 17 -4.42 8.17 11.00
CA LEU A 17 -3.99 7.08 10.13
C LEU A 17 -2.48 6.83 10.33
N PRO A 18 -2.01 5.57 10.25
CA PRO A 18 -0.59 5.22 10.38
C PRO A 18 0.39 6.17 9.67
N PRO A 19 0.15 6.60 8.40
CA PRO A 19 1.03 7.54 7.69
C PRO A 19 1.20 8.94 8.32
N MET A 20 0.45 9.32 9.36
CA MET A 20 0.65 10.59 10.07
C MET A 20 1.57 10.49 11.30
N LEU A 21 1.98 9.28 11.67
CA LEU A 21 2.90 9.02 12.79
C LEU A 21 4.21 8.36 12.33
N VAL A 22 4.36 8.14 11.01
CA VAL A 22 5.49 7.44 10.42
C VAL A 22 6.58 8.43 10.05
N ASP A 23 7.79 8.18 10.55
CA ASP A 23 9.00 8.83 10.06
C ASP A 23 9.40 8.21 8.72
N TYR A 24 8.97 8.87 7.65
CA TYR A 24 9.28 8.44 6.29
C TYR A 24 10.77 8.51 5.96
N GLU A 25 11.53 9.36 6.64
CA GLU A 25 12.98 9.43 6.43
C GLU A 25 13.66 8.17 6.97
N GLU A 26 13.20 7.67 8.12
CA GLU A 26 13.61 6.38 8.67
C GLU A 26 13.13 5.20 7.83
N GLU A 27 11.89 5.22 7.33
CA GLU A 27 11.39 4.18 6.43
C GLU A 27 12.19 4.11 5.12
N ILE A 28 12.54 5.25 4.52
CA ILE A 28 13.35 5.29 3.29
C ILE A 28 14.74 4.70 3.52
N ARG A 29 15.32 4.91 4.70
CA ARG A 29 16.63 4.33 5.06
C ARG A 29 16.54 2.84 5.35
N SER A 30 15.41 2.38 5.90
CA SER A 30 15.26 1.03 6.46
C SER A 30 14.63 0.04 5.48
N TYR A 31 13.82 0.53 4.55
CA TYR A 31 13.06 -0.30 3.62
C TYR A 31 13.24 0.16 2.17
N PRO A 32 13.20 -0.77 1.21
CA PRO A 32 13.16 -0.40 -0.19
C PRO A 32 11.90 0.43 -0.52
N VAL A 33 12.13 1.65 -0.99
CA VAL A 33 11.09 2.60 -1.41
C VAL A 33 11.21 2.86 -2.91
N TRP A 34 10.07 2.79 -3.60
CA TRP A 34 9.95 3.17 -5.00
C TRP A 34 9.00 4.35 -5.14
N VAL A 35 9.31 5.21 -6.09
CA VAL A 35 8.51 6.40 -6.40
C VAL A 35 8.07 6.34 -7.85
N ALA A 36 6.83 6.75 -8.10
CA ALA A 36 6.32 6.99 -9.44
C ALA A 36 6.46 8.48 -9.78
N CYS A 37 7.03 8.78 -10.94
CA CYS A 37 7.25 10.15 -11.40
C CYS A 37 6.48 10.43 -12.70
N ALA A 38 5.85 11.59 -12.78
CA ALA A 38 5.30 12.17 -14.00
C ALA A 38 6.17 13.37 -14.41
N GLY A 39 7.15 13.13 -15.28
CA GLY A 39 8.24 14.09 -15.52
C GLY A 39 9.04 14.29 -14.24
N GLU A 40 9.18 15.53 -13.78
CA GLU A 40 9.88 15.89 -12.54
C GLU A 40 9.00 15.79 -11.28
N HIS A 41 7.70 15.49 -11.42
CA HIS A 41 6.77 15.45 -10.30
C HIS A 41 6.67 14.04 -9.71
N LEU A 42 6.80 13.93 -8.39
CA LEU A 42 6.59 12.70 -7.64
C LEU A 42 5.09 12.51 -7.41
N VAL A 43 4.49 11.52 -8.08
CA VAL A 43 3.03 11.32 -8.15
C VAL A 43 2.56 10.06 -7.44
N GLY A 44 3.47 9.21 -6.96
CA GLY A 44 3.12 8.06 -6.15
C GLY A 44 4.33 7.45 -5.44
N GLY A 45 4.06 6.58 -4.47
CA GLY A 45 5.05 5.89 -3.67
C GLY A 45 4.62 4.47 -3.32
N LEU A 46 5.60 3.59 -3.16
CA LEU A 46 5.45 2.20 -2.78
C LEU A 46 6.57 1.83 -1.81
N ILE A 47 6.21 1.22 -0.69
CA ILE A 47 7.16 0.68 0.29
C ILE A 47 6.92 -0.82 0.40
N LEU A 48 7.98 -1.60 0.22
CA LEU A 48 7.95 -3.05 0.37
C LEU A 48 8.83 -3.49 1.53
N VAL A 49 8.32 -4.42 2.31
CA VAL A 49 9.07 -5.13 3.34
C VAL A 49 9.24 -6.57 2.89
N PHE A 50 10.48 -7.05 2.88
CA PHE A 50 10.81 -8.42 2.44
C PHE A 50 11.03 -9.30 3.67
N SER A 51 10.20 -10.34 3.78
CA SER A 51 10.39 -11.43 4.74
C SER A 51 11.17 -12.57 4.08
N GLU A 52 11.39 -13.67 4.81
CA GLU A 52 12.08 -14.85 4.26
C GLU A 52 11.26 -15.60 3.20
N THR A 53 9.92 -15.53 3.26
CA THR A 53 9.03 -16.34 2.41
C THR A 53 7.98 -15.55 1.65
N TYR A 54 7.79 -14.26 1.97
CA TYR A 54 6.78 -13.40 1.36
C TYR A 54 7.21 -11.94 1.33
N THR A 55 6.52 -11.15 0.51
CA THR A 55 6.68 -9.69 0.45
C THR A 55 5.46 -9.01 1.04
N THR A 56 5.64 -7.94 1.81
CA THR A 56 4.54 -7.12 2.31
C THR A 56 4.56 -5.75 1.63
N ILE A 57 3.41 -5.31 1.12
CA ILE A 57 3.17 -3.91 0.76
C ILE A 57 2.89 -3.16 2.06
N ALA A 58 3.89 -2.42 2.56
CA ALA A 58 3.75 -1.63 3.78
C ALA A 58 3.00 -0.32 3.51
N ASN A 59 3.27 0.30 2.36
CA ASN A 59 2.59 1.52 1.95
C ASN A 59 2.46 1.58 0.43
N VAL A 60 1.31 2.03 -0.05
CA VAL A 60 1.09 2.41 -1.44
C VAL A 60 0.24 3.68 -1.46
N ALA A 61 0.74 4.71 -2.14
CA ALA A 61 0.09 6.01 -2.19
C ALA A 61 0.20 6.59 -3.60
N VAL A 62 -0.88 7.20 -4.08
CA VAL A 62 -0.92 7.96 -5.33
C VAL A 62 -1.49 9.34 -5.03
N HIS A 63 -0.83 10.37 -5.54
CA HIS A 63 -1.26 11.76 -5.41
C HIS A 63 -2.70 11.93 -5.93
N PRO A 64 -3.60 12.61 -5.20
CA PRO A 64 -5.02 12.73 -5.56
C PRO A 64 -5.27 13.14 -7.02
N ASP A 65 -4.57 14.17 -7.51
CA ASP A 65 -4.70 14.68 -8.88
C ASP A 65 -4.28 13.68 -9.97
N PHE A 66 -3.58 12.61 -9.60
CA PHE A 66 -3.10 11.56 -10.49
C PHE A 66 -3.80 10.21 -10.24
N GLN A 67 -4.81 10.16 -9.37
CA GLN A 67 -5.67 8.99 -9.19
C GLN A 67 -6.56 8.77 -10.42
N GLY A 68 -7.12 7.57 -10.56
CA GLY A 68 -7.97 7.21 -11.71
C GLY A 68 -7.24 6.89 -13.02
N HIS A 69 -5.91 7.09 -13.08
CA HIS A 69 -5.09 6.85 -14.27
C HIS A 69 -4.37 5.49 -14.27
N GLY A 70 -4.76 4.57 -13.38
CA GLY A 70 -4.16 3.23 -13.28
C GLY A 70 -2.81 3.16 -12.56
N LEU A 71 -2.27 4.28 -12.06
CA LEU A 71 -0.98 4.31 -11.34
C LEU A 71 -0.94 3.39 -10.12
N GLY A 72 -1.99 3.37 -9.30
CA GLY A 72 -2.05 2.50 -8.12
C GLY A 72 -1.99 1.02 -8.49
N ARG A 73 -2.66 0.64 -9.59
CA ARG A 73 -2.57 -0.72 -10.14
C ARG A 73 -1.16 -1.02 -10.63
N GLY A 74 -0.52 -0.09 -11.36
CA GLY A 74 0.86 -0.26 -11.81
C GLY A 74 1.86 -0.44 -10.67
N LEU A 75 1.70 0.30 -9.56
CA LEU A 75 2.51 0.14 -8.35
C LEU A 75 2.31 -1.25 -7.70
N ILE A 76 1.07 -1.74 -7.64
CA ILE A 76 0.77 -3.07 -7.12
C ILE A 76 1.36 -4.17 -8.02
N GLU A 77 1.23 -4.05 -9.34
CA GLU A 77 1.83 -4.98 -10.30
C GLU A 77 3.37 -4.96 -10.21
N PHE A 78 3.97 -3.79 -10.00
CA PHE A 78 5.40 -3.67 -9.75
C PHE A 78 5.80 -4.37 -8.45
N ALA A 79 5.01 -4.22 -7.37
CA ALA A 79 5.24 -4.91 -6.10
C ALA A 79 5.25 -6.44 -6.26
N GLN A 80 4.30 -6.96 -7.04
CA GLN A 80 4.20 -8.40 -7.36
C GLN A 80 5.46 -8.88 -8.09
N LYS A 81 5.92 -8.16 -9.12
CA LYS A 81 7.18 -8.49 -9.82
C LYS A 81 8.39 -8.46 -8.90
N GLN A 82 8.48 -7.50 -7.97
CA GLN A 82 9.58 -7.45 -7.00
C GLN A 82 9.57 -8.64 -6.03
N ALA A 83 8.39 -9.19 -5.72
CA ALA A 83 8.25 -10.40 -4.92
C ALA A 83 8.65 -11.64 -5.72
N GLU A 84 8.18 -11.78 -6.97
CA GLU A 84 8.55 -12.88 -7.87
C GLU A 84 10.06 -12.94 -8.12
N LEU A 85 10.72 -11.79 -8.33
CA LEU A 85 12.17 -11.70 -8.53
C LEU A 85 12.98 -12.18 -7.33
N ARG A 86 12.38 -12.18 -6.13
CA ARG A 86 12.98 -12.74 -4.91
C ARG A 86 12.63 -14.20 -4.68
N GLY A 87 11.84 -14.82 -5.57
CA GLY A 87 11.34 -16.18 -5.41
C GLY A 87 10.19 -16.30 -4.42
N HIS A 88 9.58 -15.19 -4.00
CA HIS A 88 8.38 -15.23 -3.17
C HIS A 88 7.17 -15.57 -4.05
N ASN A 89 6.30 -16.45 -3.56
CA ASN A 89 5.04 -16.83 -4.20
C ASN A 89 3.81 -16.21 -3.53
N GLU A 90 4.03 -15.37 -2.51
CA GLU A 90 2.99 -14.74 -1.72
C GLU A 90 3.34 -13.26 -1.49
N ILE A 91 2.32 -12.41 -1.65
CA ILE A 91 2.37 -11.00 -1.29
C ILE A 91 1.24 -10.65 -0.31
N ARG A 92 1.54 -9.82 0.68
CA ARG A 92 0.62 -9.44 1.75
C ARG A 92 0.46 -7.93 1.86
N LEU A 93 -0.67 -7.49 2.41
CA LEU A 93 -0.91 -6.10 2.80
C LEU A 93 -1.82 -6.04 4.02
N VAL A 94 -1.83 -4.88 4.67
CA VAL A 94 -2.76 -4.58 5.76
C VAL A 94 -3.48 -3.29 5.43
N THR A 95 -4.80 -3.29 5.56
CA THR A 95 -5.64 -2.08 5.42
C THR A 95 -6.47 -1.87 6.68
N HIS A 96 -6.88 -0.62 6.92
CA HIS A 96 -7.76 -0.30 8.04
C HIS A 96 -9.15 -0.91 7.83
N SER A 97 -9.76 -1.46 8.87
CA SER A 97 -11.09 -2.12 8.79
C SER A 97 -12.21 -1.16 8.35
N GLY A 98 -12.07 0.13 8.70
CA GLY A 98 -12.96 1.21 8.26
C GLY A 98 -12.78 1.68 6.81
N MET A 99 -11.76 1.21 6.10
CA MET A 99 -11.55 1.52 4.67
C MET A 99 -12.18 0.42 3.79
N SER A 100 -13.51 0.33 3.82
CA SER A 100 -14.26 -0.72 3.12
C SER A 100 -14.08 -0.67 1.60
N GLU A 101 -13.83 0.51 1.03
CA GLU A 101 -13.51 0.68 -0.39
C GLU A 101 -12.17 0.02 -0.75
N ASN A 102 -11.16 0.12 0.12
CA ASN A 102 -9.86 -0.53 -0.09
C ASN A 102 -9.99 -2.05 -0.01
N ILE A 103 -10.70 -2.55 1.00
CA ILE A 103 -10.95 -4.00 1.17
C ILE A 103 -11.66 -4.54 -0.08
N THR A 104 -12.69 -3.82 -0.55
CA THR A 104 -13.44 -4.16 -1.76
C THR A 104 -12.54 -4.15 -2.99
N LEU A 105 -11.73 -3.11 -3.17
CA LEU A 105 -10.77 -2.99 -4.27
C LEU A 105 -9.80 -4.18 -4.31
N TYR A 106 -9.14 -4.48 -3.18
CA TYR A 106 -8.19 -5.58 -3.12
C TYR A 106 -8.86 -6.93 -3.36
N SER A 107 -10.08 -7.13 -2.84
CA SER A 107 -10.84 -8.35 -3.10
C SER A 107 -11.12 -8.56 -4.59
N HIS A 108 -11.53 -7.50 -5.32
CA HIS A 108 -11.71 -7.56 -6.78
C HIS A 108 -10.40 -7.82 -7.54
N LEU A 109 -9.27 -7.40 -6.99
CA LEU A 109 -7.93 -7.66 -7.54
C LEU A 109 -7.38 -9.05 -7.21
N GLY A 110 -8.20 -9.92 -6.58
CA GLY A 110 -7.88 -11.31 -6.27
C GLY A 110 -7.14 -11.52 -4.95
N TRP A 111 -7.09 -10.50 -4.10
CA TRP A 111 -6.57 -10.66 -2.74
C TRP A 111 -7.62 -11.33 -1.84
N LYS A 112 -7.15 -12.12 -0.89
CA LYS A 112 -7.98 -12.83 0.08
C LYS A 112 -7.66 -12.32 1.48
N GLU A 113 -8.70 -12.00 2.24
CA GLU A 113 -8.58 -11.79 3.67
C GLU A 113 -8.21 -13.11 4.35
N TYR A 114 -7.22 -13.09 5.25
CA TYR A 114 -6.84 -14.25 6.06
C TYR A 114 -6.94 -13.98 7.57
N GLU A 115 -6.96 -12.71 7.98
CA GLU A 115 -7.10 -12.30 9.37
C GLU A 115 -7.75 -10.92 9.46
N ARG A 116 -8.53 -10.71 10.52
CA ARG A 116 -9.18 -9.44 10.83
C ARG A 116 -9.15 -9.18 12.33
N SER A 117 -8.78 -7.96 12.70
CA SER A 117 -8.90 -7.41 14.04
C SER A 117 -9.83 -6.20 14.04
N GLU A 118 -10.02 -5.56 15.19
CA GLU A 118 -10.90 -4.39 15.35
C GLU A 118 -10.64 -3.29 14.31
N ASN A 119 -9.37 -2.95 14.08
CA ASN A 119 -8.97 -1.85 13.21
C ASN A 119 -8.17 -2.28 11.97
N LYS A 120 -7.84 -3.56 11.80
CA LYS A 120 -6.99 -4.04 10.70
C LYS A 120 -7.61 -5.23 9.97
N VAL A 121 -7.41 -5.25 8.67
CA VAL A 121 -7.73 -6.38 7.78
C VAL A 121 -6.46 -6.78 7.06
N PHE A 122 -6.06 -8.03 7.25
CA PHE A 122 -4.86 -8.60 6.65
C PHE A 122 -5.26 -9.37 5.40
N MET A 123 -4.64 -9.03 4.29
CA MET A 123 -4.94 -9.63 2.99
C MET A 123 -3.69 -10.20 2.36
N THR A 124 -3.86 -11.31 1.64
CA THR A 124 -2.80 -12.01 0.93
C THR A 124 -3.21 -12.33 -0.50
N LYS A 125 -2.23 -12.43 -1.39
CA LYS A 125 -2.40 -12.86 -2.77
C LYS A 125 -1.23 -13.77 -3.16
N LEU A 126 -1.57 -14.89 -3.79
CA LEU A 126 -0.57 -15.76 -4.44
C LEU A 126 -0.19 -15.16 -5.80
N LEU A 127 1.10 -15.25 -6.12
CA LEU A 127 1.72 -14.73 -7.34
C LEU A 127 1.74 -15.80 -8.43
#